data_AF-A0A8S0S8L1-F1
#
_entry.id   AF-A0A8S0S8L1-F1
#
_cell.length_a   1.000
_cell.length_b   1.000
_cell.length_c   1.000
_cell.angle_alpha   90.00
_cell.angle_beta   90.00
_cell.angle_gamma   90.00
#
_symmetry.space_group_name_H-M   'P 1'
#
loop_
_entity.id
_entity.type
_entity.pdbx_description
1 polymer ?
#
loop_
_entity_poly.entity_id
_entity_poly.type
_entity_poly.pdbx_seq_one_letter_code
_entity_poly.pdbx_strand_id
1 'polypeptide(L)'
;MMCPHIVNISFLLGGILSCGILRPLIETRKGDWYSADLKPHSLQGLHGYLVFIGISMLLGDGLYNFFKVISRTLAGLFYKILCRNANMQIPIVENSSPVRESLSYDDQHRTKVFLKDQIPIWFAIGGYLALAAVSTAILPHIFHQLKWYYIIVIYIFAPSLAFCDAYGCGFTDWSFSSHYGKLAVFTIGAWAGASHGGILAGLEACGVIMIITSAASDLMQDFKTGYLTLSSPCSMFVSRVIGTAMGCVISPCVFWIFYKASPDLGLPTSEYPVPSATFYYNMAKLGVEGLSALPKGCLKLCFGFFAASILINLTRDALGKKRSWFIPIPMAMAVPFFVGSNIAVDMCTVSLILYVWQNKNKANADAFGPAVATGLICGDGMWTLPKCILALVGVKPPICMMFISRATYNKLD
;
A
#
# COMPACT_ATOMS: atom_id res chain seq x y z
N MET A 1 -5.44 -12.73 13.08
CA MET A 1 -6.43 -12.97 12.00
C MET A 1 -5.63 -13.17 10.72
N MET A 2 -5.77 -14.30 10.05
CA MET A 2 -5.07 -14.51 8.77
C MET A 2 -5.84 -13.87 7.61
N CYS A 3 -5.12 -13.43 6.58
CA CYS A 3 -5.72 -12.98 5.32
C CYS A 3 -6.62 -14.10 4.75
N PRO A 4 -7.79 -13.77 4.18
CA PRO A 4 -8.65 -14.74 3.50
C PRO A 4 -7.90 -15.49 2.40
N HIS A 5 -8.25 -16.76 2.14
CA HIS A 5 -7.58 -17.57 1.12
C HIS A 5 -7.55 -16.92 -0.28
N ILE A 6 -8.60 -16.16 -0.63
CA ILE A 6 -8.65 -15.41 -1.90
C ILE A 6 -7.54 -14.36 -2.01
N VAL A 7 -7.14 -13.74 -0.89
CA VAL A 7 -6.03 -12.79 -0.84
C VAL A 7 -4.71 -13.52 -1.09
N ASN A 8 -4.50 -14.68 -0.46
CA ASN A 8 -3.29 -15.49 -0.65
C ASN A 8 -3.15 -15.99 -2.10
N ILE A 9 -4.24 -16.47 -2.71
CA ILE A 9 -4.26 -16.89 -4.12
C ILE A 9 -4.00 -15.70 -5.04
N SER A 10 -4.59 -14.53 -4.76
CA SER A 10 -4.33 -13.31 -5.52
C SER A 10 -2.86 -12.87 -5.41
N PHE A 11 -2.26 -13.00 -4.22
CA PHE A 11 -0.83 -12.78 -3.99
C PHE A 11 0.01 -13.72 -4.85
N LEU A 12 -0.31 -15.01 -4.88
CA LEU A 12 0.41 -15.99 -5.70
C LEU A 12 0.31 -15.66 -7.20
N LEU A 13 -0.88 -15.33 -7.68
CA LEU A 13 -1.09 -14.90 -9.07
C LEU A 13 -0.30 -13.63 -9.41
N GLY A 14 -0.27 -12.65 -8.50
CA GLY A 14 0.59 -11.47 -8.61
C GLY A 14 2.07 -11.83 -8.70
N GLY A 15 2.51 -12.80 -7.90
CA GLY A 15 3.89 -13.28 -7.90
C GLY A 15 4.29 -14.00 -9.20
N ILE A 16 3.40 -14.83 -9.75
CA ILE A 16 3.58 -15.48 -11.05
C ILE A 16 3.63 -14.43 -12.16
N LEU A 17 2.76 -13.43 -12.12
CA LEU A 17 2.71 -12.38 -13.11
C LEU A 17 3.95 -11.49 -13.07
N SER A 18 4.37 -11.07 -11.87
CA SER A 18 5.55 -10.22 -11.66
C SER A 18 6.85 -10.92 -12.01
N CYS A 19 7.16 -12.05 -11.35
CA CYS A 19 8.43 -12.75 -11.52
C CYS A 19 8.44 -13.75 -12.68
N GLY A 20 7.32 -14.43 -12.94
CA GLY A 20 7.27 -15.52 -13.93
C GLY A 20 7.02 -15.04 -15.37
N ILE A 21 6.30 -13.94 -15.56
CA ILE A 21 5.93 -13.46 -16.90
C ILE A 21 6.61 -12.11 -17.20
N LEU A 22 6.35 -11.11 -16.37
CA LEU A 22 6.70 -9.74 -16.69
C LEU A 22 8.21 -9.48 -16.60
N ARG A 23 8.85 -9.96 -15.54
CA ARG A 23 10.31 -9.86 -15.37
C ARG A 23 11.09 -10.46 -16.56
N PRO A 24 10.91 -11.74 -16.96
CA PRO A 24 11.65 -12.29 -18.08
C PRO A 24 11.30 -11.59 -19.41
N LEU A 25 10.03 -11.22 -19.62
CA LEU A 25 9.62 -10.49 -20.82
C LEU A 25 10.34 -9.14 -20.95
N ILE A 26 10.43 -8.37 -19.86
CA ILE A 26 11.12 -7.09 -19.86
C ILE A 26 12.64 -7.29 -20.00
N GLU A 27 13.21 -8.30 -19.35
CA GLU A 27 14.64 -8.63 -19.45
C GLU A 27 15.06 -9.01 -20.89
N THR A 28 14.21 -9.70 -21.66
CA THR A 28 14.49 -9.97 -23.09
C THR A 28 14.53 -8.72 -23.97
N ARG A 29 13.99 -7.59 -23.48
CA ARG A 29 13.97 -6.30 -24.18
C ARG A 29 15.03 -5.33 -23.65
N LYS A 30 15.99 -5.83 -22.87
CA LYS A 30 17.15 -5.06 -22.39
C LYS A 30 17.97 -4.53 -23.58
N GLY A 31 18.26 -3.23 -23.60
CA GLY A 31 18.91 -2.53 -24.71
C GLY A 31 17.94 -1.73 -25.59
N ASP A 32 16.71 -2.22 -25.79
CA ASP A 32 15.69 -1.54 -26.60
C ASP A 32 14.75 -0.68 -25.73
N TRP A 33 14.28 -1.25 -24.62
CA TRP A 33 13.28 -0.64 -23.73
C TRP A 33 13.90 0.17 -22.60
N TYR A 34 15.05 -0.28 -22.11
CA TYR A 34 15.88 0.40 -21.11
C TYR A 34 17.36 0.08 -21.34
N SER A 35 18.25 0.98 -20.93
CA SER A 35 19.70 0.86 -21.17
C SER A 35 20.29 -0.39 -20.50
N ALA A 36 21.23 -1.04 -21.19
CA ALA A 36 21.86 -2.28 -20.75
C ALA A 36 22.83 -2.09 -19.57
N ASP A 37 23.33 -0.87 -19.39
CA ASP A 37 24.37 -0.51 -18.40
C ASP A 37 23.78 -0.12 -17.03
N LEU A 38 22.46 -0.11 -16.89
CA LEU A 38 21.80 0.29 -15.66
C LEU A 38 21.89 -0.81 -14.59
N LYS A 39 22.18 -0.38 -13.35
CA LYS A 39 22.16 -1.26 -12.18
C LYS A 39 20.76 -1.87 -11.97
N PRO A 40 20.66 -3.14 -11.49
CA PRO A 40 19.37 -3.85 -11.35
C PRO A 40 18.32 -3.12 -10.51
N HIS A 41 18.73 -2.32 -9.52
CA HIS A 41 17.87 -1.55 -8.62
C HIS A 41 17.52 -0.14 -9.13
N SER A 42 17.94 0.23 -10.34
CA SER A 42 17.61 1.54 -10.89
C SER A 42 16.13 1.63 -11.27
N LEU A 43 15.49 2.75 -10.93
CA LEU A 43 14.13 3.09 -11.35
C LEU A 43 14.02 3.35 -12.86
N GLN A 44 15.14 3.59 -13.55
CA GLN A 44 15.19 3.67 -15.03
C GLN A 44 15.29 2.28 -15.68
N GLY A 45 15.39 1.21 -14.90
CA GLY A 45 15.49 -0.15 -15.38
C GLY A 45 14.26 -0.98 -15.05
N LEU A 46 14.47 -2.29 -14.98
CA LEU A 46 13.46 -3.29 -14.66
C LEU A 46 12.66 -2.99 -13.38
N HIS A 47 13.34 -2.51 -12.33
CA HIS A 47 12.69 -2.20 -11.06
C HIS A 47 11.65 -1.08 -11.19
N GLY A 48 11.91 -0.09 -12.05
CA GLY A 48 10.94 0.97 -12.36
C GLY A 48 9.64 0.40 -12.91
N TYR A 49 9.71 -0.44 -13.94
CA TYR A 49 8.52 -1.06 -14.54
C TYR A 49 7.67 -1.79 -13.50
N LEU A 50 8.29 -2.63 -12.67
CA LEU A 50 7.57 -3.39 -11.65
C LEU A 50 6.88 -2.47 -10.64
N VAL A 51 7.58 -1.43 -10.17
CA VAL A 51 7.02 -0.46 -9.21
C VAL A 51 5.85 0.31 -9.82
N PHE A 52 5.98 0.86 -11.03
CA PHE A 52 4.90 1.65 -11.63
C PHE A 52 3.69 0.80 -12.06
N ILE A 53 3.93 -0.43 -12.53
CA ILE A 53 2.84 -1.36 -12.86
C ILE A 53 2.09 -1.75 -11.58
N GLY A 54 2.80 -2.07 -10.50
CA GLY A 54 2.19 -2.34 -9.19
C GLY A 54 1.36 -1.16 -8.69
N ILE A 55 1.90 0.07 -8.77
CA ILE A 55 1.18 1.29 -8.39
C ILE A 55 -0.08 1.49 -9.24
N SER A 56 -0.01 1.21 -10.54
CA SER A 56 -1.15 1.35 -11.45
C SER A 56 -2.27 0.38 -11.14
N MET A 57 -1.94 -0.88 -10.83
CA MET A 57 -2.94 -1.88 -10.40
C MET A 57 -3.62 -1.48 -9.09
N LEU A 58 -2.82 -0.98 -8.13
CA LEU A 58 -3.28 -0.57 -6.82
C LEU A 58 -4.18 0.68 -6.90
N LEU A 59 -3.82 1.68 -7.72
CA LEU A 59 -4.66 2.83 -8.00
C LEU A 59 -5.98 2.44 -8.69
N GLY A 60 -5.94 1.57 -9.70
CA GLY A 60 -7.14 1.22 -10.45
C GLY A 60 -8.15 0.43 -9.61
N ASP A 61 -7.68 -0.48 -8.76
CA ASP A 61 -8.53 -1.18 -7.79
C ASP A 61 -9.09 -0.25 -6.71
N GLY A 62 -8.22 0.57 -6.13
CA GLY A 62 -8.58 1.52 -5.07
C GLY A 62 -9.62 2.54 -5.55
N LEU A 63 -9.38 3.17 -6.71
CA LEU A 63 -10.28 4.17 -7.29
C LEU A 63 -11.62 3.55 -7.67
N TYR A 64 -11.64 2.33 -8.26
CA TYR A 64 -12.89 1.64 -8.56
C TYR A 64 -13.75 1.47 -7.30
N ASN A 65 -13.15 0.97 -6.22
CA ASN A 65 -13.85 0.76 -4.96
C ASN A 65 -14.25 2.06 -4.28
N PHE A 66 -13.41 3.11 -4.36
CA PHE A 66 -13.73 4.44 -3.87
C PHE A 66 -14.98 5.01 -4.57
N PHE A 67 -14.99 5.04 -5.91
CA PHE A 67 -16.14 5.53 -6.67
C PHE A 67 -17.39 4.68 -6.47
N LYS A 68 -17.24 3.36 -6.39
CA LYS A 68 -18.35 2.44 -6.09
C LYS A 68 -18.99 2.72 -4.73
N VAL A 69 -18.18 2.87 -3.68
CA VAL A 69 -18.67 3.16 -2.33
C VAL A 69 -19.31 4.54 -2.28
N ILE A 70 -18.68 5.56 -2.87
CA ILE A 70 -19.26 6.91 -2.95
C ILE A 70 -20.58 6.90 -3.70
N SER A 71 -20.65 6.24 -4.87
CA SER A 71 -21.87 6.17 -5.67
C SER A 71 -23.02 5.50 -4.91
N ARG A 72 -22.74 4.41 -4.18
CA ARG A 72 -23.76 3.73 -3.35
C ARG A 72 -24.19 4.58 -2.17
N THR A 73 -23.26 5.26 -1.50
CA THR A 73 -23.55 6.16 -0.37
C THR A 73 -24.39 7.36 -0.83
N LEU A 74 -24.01 7.99 -1.95
CA LEU A 74 -24.77 9.10 -2.53
C LEU A 74 -26.15 8.66 -3.01
N ALA A 75 -26.26 7.50 -3.68
CA ALA A 75 -27.56 6.95 -4.08
C ALA A 75 -28.46 6.66 -2.87
N GLY A 76 -27.91 6.08 -1.80
CA GLY A 76 -28.64 5.83 -0.56
C GLY A 76 -29.07 7.13 0.14
N LEU A 77 -28.21 8.14 0.17
CA LEU A 77 -28.53 9.47 0.71
C LEU A 77 -29.62 10.16 -0.13
N PHE A 78 -29.49 10.11 -1.46
CA PHE A 78 -30.44 10.70 -2.40
C PHE A 78 -31.81 10.03 -2.28
N TYR A 79 -31.85 8.70 -2.20
CA TYR A 79 -33.09 7.95 -1.96
C TYR A 79 -33.70 8.30 -0.60
N LYS A 80 -32.90 8.43 0.46
CA LYS A 80 -33.38 8.85 1.79
C LYS A 80 -33.92 10.28 1.77
N ILE A 81 -33.32 11.21 1.04
CA ILE A 81 -33.79 12.59 0.91
C ILE A 81 -35.08 12.66 0.08
N LEU A 82 -35.14 11.93 -1.04
CA LEU A 82 -36.34 11.80 -1.87
C LEU A 82 -37.50 11.18 -1.09
N CYS A 83 -37.27 10.07 -0.39
CA CYS A 83 -38.29 9.42 0.44
C CYS A 83 -38.64 10.24 1.68
N ARG A 84 -37.73 11.06 2.24
CA ARG A 84 -38.04 11.99 3.33
C ARG A 84 -39.02 13.08 2.89
N ASN A 85 -38.99 13.49 1.63
CA ASN A 85 -40.00 14.39 1.07
C ASN A 85 -41.32 13.68 0.73
N ALA A 86 -41.31 12.37 0.48
CA ALA A 86 -42.52 11.58 0.22
C ALA A 86 -43.26 11.11 1.49
N ASN A 87 -42.54 10.90 2.61
CA ASN A 87 -43.09 10.32 3.85
C ASN A 87 -43.68 11.35 4.83
N MET A 88 -44.06 12.57 4.41
CA MET A 88 -44.88 13.45 5.26
C MET A 88 -46.37 13.05 5.31
N GLN A 89 -46.77 11.99 4.61
CA GLN A 89 -48.07 11.35 4.76
C GLN A 89 -47.90 9.82 4.62
N ILE A 90 -48.59 9.08 5.47
CA ILE A 90 -48.75 7.61 5.55
C ILE A 90 -47.81 6.90 6.57
N PRO A 91 -48.36 6.28 7.64
CA PRO A 91 -47.63 5.36 8.51
C PRO A 91 -47.58 3.98 7.84
N ILE A 92 -46.38 3.44 7.61
CA ILE A 92 -46.22 2.10 7.02
C ILE A 92 -45.30 1.25 7.89
N VAL A 93 -45.94 0.28 8.55
CA VAL A 93 -45.55 -1.13 8.71
C VAL A 93 -44.09 -1.45 8.43
N GLU A 94 -43.42 -2.02 9.43
CA GLU A 94 -42.11 -2.66 9.36
C GLU A 94 -42.06 -3.72 8.25
N ASN A 95 -41.69 -3.30 7.04
CA ASN A 95 -41.21 -4.24 6.03
C ASN A 95 -39.75 -4.59 6.36
N SER A 96 -39.62 -5.79 6.90
CA SER A 96 -38.37 -6.52 7.10
C SER A 96 -37.47 -6.43 5.86
N SER A 97 -36.29 -5.85 6.07
CA SER A 97 -35.20 -5.88 5.09
C SER A 97 -34.86 -7.32 4.69
N PRO A 98 -34.42 -7.58 3.45
CA PRO A 98 -34.11 -8.93 3.02
C PRO A 98 -32.99 -9.50 3.90
N VAL A 99 -33.24 -10.70 4.41
CA VAL A 99 -32.41 -11.51 5.31
C VAL A 99 -30.91 -11.33 5.02
N ARG A 100 -30.24 -10.45 5.77
CA ARG A 100 -28.79 -10.53 5.99
C ARG A 100 -28.58 -11.82 6.78
N GLU A 101 -27.72 -12.71 6.27
CA GLU A 101 -27.18 -13.85 7.05
C GLU A 101 -27.02 -13.40 8.50
N SER A 102 -27.66 -14.11 9.43
CA SER A 102 -27.75 -13.72 10.82
C SER A 102 -26.36 -13.39 11.36
N LEU A 103 -26.04 -12.10 11.48
CA LEU A 103 -24.84 -11.63 12.15
C LEU A 103 -24.79 -12.33 13.50
N SER A 104 -23.67 -13.00 13.80
CA SER A 104 -23.46 -13.65 15.10
C SER A 104 -23.82 -12.66 16.22
N TYR A 105 -24.38 -13.16 17.32
CA TYR A 105 -24.74 -12.32 18.47
C TYR A 105 -23.56 -11.40 18.87
N ASP A 106 -22.35 -11.94 18.85
CA ASP A 106 -21.11 -11.21 19.14
C ASP A 106 -20.86 -10.07 18.14
N ASP A 107 -21.11 -10.27 16.85
CA ASP A 107 -20.91 -9.23 15.84
C ASP A 107 -21.96 -8.12 15.96
N GLN A 108 -23.19 -8.47 16.32
CA GLN A 108 -24.22 -7.47 16.62
C GLN A 108 -23.86 -6.68 17.88
N HIS A 109 -23.35 -7.34 18.92
CA HIS A 109 -22.92 -6.69 20.14
C HIS A 109 -21.75 -5.73 19.89
N ARG A 110 -20.70 -6.20 19.18
CA ARG A 110 -19.55 -5.37 18.77
C ARG A 110 -19.99 -4.16 17.95
N THR A 111 -20.90 -4.36 16.99
CA THR A 111 -21.44 -3.25 16.18
C THR A 111 -22.18 -2.23 17.03
N LYS A 112 -23.01 -2.66 17.97
CA LYS A 112 -23.74 -1.75 18.88
C LYS A 112 -22.79 -0.94 19.75
N VAL A 113 -21.75 -1.56 20.32
CA VAL A 113 -20.76 -0.87 21.15
C VAL A 113 -19.95 0.12 20.32
N PHE A 114 -19.48 -0.29 19.14
CA PHE A 114 -18.68 0.56 18.26
C PHE A 114 -19.44 1.80 17.78
N LEU A 115 -20.72 1.66 17.42
CA LEU A 115 -21.54 2.78 16.94
C LEU A 115 -22.02 3.72 18.05
N LYS A 116 -21.98 3.30 19.32
CA LYS A 116 -22.42 4.13 20.46
C LYS A 116 -21.54 5.37 20.63
N ASP A 117 -20.23 5.21 20.46
CA ASP A 117 -19.23 6.25 20.66
C ASP A 117 -18.61 6.71 19.32
N GLN A 118 -19.44 6.88 18.28
CA GLN A 118 -18.95 7.28 16.96
C GLN A 118 -18.57 8.77 16.93
N ILE A 119 -17.44 9.08 16.27
CA ILE A 119 -17.00 10.46 16.03
C ILE A 119 -17.97 11.14 15.06
N PRO A 120 -18.54 12.31 15.40
CA PRO A 120 -19.44 13.05 14.52
C PRO A 120 -18.77 13.40 13.18
N ILE A 121 -19.47 13.16 12.07
CA ILE A 121 -18.94 13.42 10.71
C ILE A 121 -18.56 14.90 10.53
N TRP A 122 -19.35 15.83 11.07
CA TRP A 122 -19.05 17.26 11.03
C TRP A 122 -17.73 17.62 11.71
N PHE A 123 -17.41 16.95 12.82
CA PHE A 123 -16.14 17.13 13.52
C PHE A 123 -14.96 16.65 12.66
N ALA A 124 -15.10 15.49 12.01
CA ALA A 124 -14.08 14.97 11.11
C ALA A 124 -13.84 15.87 9.88
N ILE A 125 -14.92 16.34 9.22
CA ILE A 125 -14.81 17.23 8.06
C ILE A 125 -14.24 18.60 8.47
N GLY A 126 -14.76 19.18 9.55
CA GLY A 126 -14.28 20.47 10.07
C GLY A 126 -12.82 20.41 10.50
N GLY A 127 -12.43 19.35 11.22
CA GLY A 127 -11.04 19.11 11.62
C GLY A 127 -10.10 18.93 10.43
N TYR A 128 -10.53 18.18 9.41
CA TYR A 128 -9.76 18.01 8.18
C TYR A 128 -9.53 19.34 7.46
N LEU A 129 -10.59 20.13 7.24
CA LEU A 129 -10.49 21.42 6.55
C LEU A 129 -9.64 22.43 7.33
N ALA A 130 -9.78 22.47 8.66
CA ALA A 130 -9.00 23.35 9.52
C ALA A 130 -7.50 22.98 9.48
N LEU A 131 -7.16 21.70 9.63
CA LEU A 131 -5.77 21.25 9.59
C LEU A 131 -5.16 21.38 8.19
N ALA A 132 -5.94 21.14 7.13
CA ALA A 132 -5.51 21.37 5.75
C ALA A 132 -5.21 22.86 5.50
N ALA A 133 -6.04 23.77 6.01
CA ALA A 133 -5.80 25.22 5.91
C ALA A 133 -4.52 25.64 6.65
N VAL A 134 -4.32 25.13 7.88
CA VAL A 134 -3.10 25.38 8.66
C VAL A 134 -1.86 24.86 7.94
N SER A 135 -1.92 23.64 7.42
CA SER A 135 -0.83 23.03 6.64
C SER A 135 -0.51 23.81 5.36
N THR A 136 -1.54 24.26 4.64
CA THR A 136 -1.40 25.10 3.43
C THR A 136 -0.73 26.45 3.73
N ALA A 137 -0.96 27.02 4.92
CA ALA A 137 -0.31 28.25 5.33
C ALA A 137 1.14 28.03 5.79
N ILE A 138 1.41 27.00 6.59
CA ILE A 138 2.71 26.82 7.26
C ILE A 138 3.75 26.15 6.36
N LEU A 139 3.40 25.10 5.60
CA LEU A 139 4.37 24.34 4.81
C LEU A 139 5.15 25.19 3.79
N PRO A 140 4.56 26.16 3.07
CA PRO A 140 5.31 27.02 2.15
C PRO A 140 6.33 27.93 2.84
N HIS A 141 6.14 28.25 4.14
CA HIS A 141 7.11 29.03 4.92
C HIS A 141 8.31 28.19 5.33
N ILE A 142 8.12 26.90 5.61
CA ILE A 142 9.21 25.98 5.93
C ILE A 142 9.95 25.57 4.64
N PHE A 143 9.19 25.22 3.61
CA PHE A 143 9.70 24.74 2.33
C PHE A 143 9.22 25.64 1.18
N HIS A 144 9.99 26.71 0.91
CA HIS A 144 9.67 27.71 -0.10
C HIS A 144 9.41 27.17 -1.52
N GLN A 145 9.95 25.98 -1.84
CA GLN A 145 9.73 25.29 -3.12
C GLN A 145 8.34 24.64 -3.21
N LEU A 146 7.74 24.28 -2.07
CA LEU A 146 6.39 23.73 -1.99
C LEU A 146 5.36 24.87 -1.88
N LYS A 147 4.95 25.41 -3.03
CA LYS A 147 3.93 26.45 -3.10
C LYS A 147 2.57 25.98 -2.57
N TRP A 148 1.78 26.92 -2.04
CA TRP A 148 0.46 26.70 -1.46
C TRP A 148 -0.50 25.93 -2.38
N TYR A 149 -0.45 26.19 -3.70
CA TYR A 149 -1.34 25.54 -4.65
C TYR A 149 -1.05 24.03 -4.82
N TYR A 150 0.20 23.59 -4.67
CA TYR A 150 0.52 22.15 -4.65
C TYR A 150 -0.11 21.46 -3.45
N ILE A 151 -0.08 22.11 -2.29
CA ILE A 151 -0.62 21.58 -1.04
C ILE A 151 -2.14 21.46 -1.11
N ILE A 152 -2.83 22.46 -1.66
CA ILE A 152 -4.29 22.39 -1.87
C ILE A 152 -4.65 21.19 -2.76
N VAL A 153 -3.94 21.02 -3.88
CA VAL A 153 -4.16 19.87 -4.78
C VAL A 153 -3.93 18.55 -4.04
N ILE A 154 -2.87 18.44 -3.25
CA ILE A 154 -2.62 17.26 -2.41
C ILE A 154 -3.79 16.99 -1.47
N TYR A 155 -4.26 17.99 -0.71
CA TYR A 155 -5.39 17.81 0.21
C TYR A 155 -6.75 17.56 -0.49
N ILE A 156 -6.90 17.89 -1.76
CA ILE A 156 -8.09 17.50 -2.53
C ILE A 156 -8.06 16.00 -2.86
N PHE A 157 -6.90 15.47 -3.27
CA PHE A 157 -6.76 14.06 -3.67
C PHE A 157 -6.45 13.11 -2.52
N ALA A 158 -5.90 13.61 -1.41
CA ALA A 158 -5.46 12.80 -0.28
C ALA A 158 -6.56 11.90 0.32
N PRO A 159 -7.83 12.32 0.49
CA PRO A 159 -8.88 11.44 1.03
C PRO A 159 -9.16 10.22 0.15
N SER A 160 -9.09 10.39 -1.18
CA SER A 160 -9.23 9.29 -2.14
C SER A 160 -8.08 8.29 -1.97
N LEU A 161 -6.84 8.77 -1.95
CA LEU A 161 -5.66 7.92 -1.78
C LEU A 161 -5.65 7.24 -0.40
N ALA A 162 -6.04 7.97 0.65
CA ALA A 162 -6.15 7.47 2.01
C ALA A 162 -7.20 6.36 2.11
N PHE A 163 -8.33 6.50 1.43
CA PHE A 163 -9.32 5.42 1.33
C PHE A 163 -8.74 4.20 0.61
N CYS A 164 -8.08 4.40 -0.53
CA CYS A 164 -7.48 3.30 -1.30
C CYS A 164 -6.44 2.54 -0.45
N ASP A 165 -5.63 3.26 0.32
CA ASP A 165 -4.63 2.67 1.21
C ASP A 165 -5.27 1.92 2.39
N ALA A 166 -6.19 2.55 3.11
CA ALA A 166 -6.90 1.91 4.22
C ALA A 166 -7.69 0.67 3.78
N TYR A 167 -8.32 0.74 2.61
CA TYR A 167 -9.00 -0.40 1.99
C TYR A 167 -8.02 -1.54 1.69
N GLY A 168 -6.89 -1.25 1.05
CA GLY A 168 -5.89 -2.26 0.72
C GLY A 168 -5.21 -2.88 1.92
N CYS A 169 -4.89 -2.05 2.90
CA CYS A 169 -4.38 -2.48 4.18
C CYS A 169 -5.39 -3.38 4.89
N GLY A 170 -6.68 -3.07 4.82
CA GLY A 170 -7.74 -3.92 5.37
C GLY A 170 -7.78 -5.35 4.82
N PHE A 171 -7.38 -5.56 3.55
CA PHE A 171 -7.32 -6.89 2.93
C PHE A 171 -5.97 -7.61 3.08
N THR A 172 -4.89 -6.86 2.88
CA THR A 172 -3.53 -7.40 2.75
C THR A 172 -2.70 -7.29 4.02
N ASP A 173 -3.20 -6.56 5.03
CA ASP A 173 -2.47 -6.20 6.25
C ASP A 173 -1.20 -5.38 5.97
N TRP A 174 -1.10 -4.80 4.77
CA TRP A 174 0.06 -4.05 4.31
C TRP A 174 -0.34 -2.63 3.91
N SER A 175 0.38 -1.63 4.42
CA SER A 175 0.19 -0.23 4.04
C SER A 175 1.05 0.14 2.83
N PHE A 176 0.43 0.76 1.82
CA PHE A 176 1.07 1.18 0.58
C PHE A 176 1.35 2.69 0.54
N SER A 177 1.30 3.37 1.69
CA SER A 177 1.50 4.82 1.80
C SER A 177 2.78 5.30 1.10
N SER A 178 3.87 4.54 1.24
CA SER A 178 5.14 4.87 0.60
C SER A 178 5.01 4.90 -0.93
N HIS A 179 4.22 4.02 -1.53
CA HIS A 179 3.98 3.93 -2.96
C HIS A 179 3.09 5.07 -3.49
N TYR A 180 2.08 5.48 -2.72
CA TYR A 180 1.32 6.69 -3.01
C TYR A 180 2.19 7.95 -2.89
N GLY A 181 3.11 7.98 -1.93
CA GLY A 181 4.12 9.03 -1.82
C GLY A 181 4.98 9.15 -3.09
N LYS A 182 5.40 8.02 -3.68
CA LYS A 182 6.15 8.00 -4.95
C LYS A 182 5.36 8.68 -6.07
N LEU A 183 4.05 8.49 -6.16
CA LEU A 183 3.20 9.21 -7.13
C LEU A 183 3.23 10.72 -6.91
N ALA A 184 3.26 11.17 -5.66
CA ALA A 184 3.40 12.59 -5.33
C ALA A 184 4.72 13.16 -5.87
N VAL A 185 5.82 12.42 -5.71
CA VAL A 185 7.14 12.79 -6.25
C VAL A 185 7.05 13.02 -7.76
N PHE A 186 6.44 12.10 -8.51
CA PHE A 186 6.35 12.19 -9.97
C PHE A 186 5.40 13.28 -10.44
N THR A 187 4.28 13.49 -9.76
CA THR A 187 3.27 14.48 -10.18
C THR A 187 3.69 15.89 -9.81
N ILE A 188 4.01 16.13 -8.54
CA ILE A 188 4.40 17.46 -8.03
C ILE A 188 5.82 17.81 -8.45
N GLY A 189 6.75 16.85 -8.43
CA GLY A 189 8.12 17.08 -8.88
C GLY A 189 8.20 17.44 -10.36
N ALA A 190 7.45 16.76 -11.22
CA ALA A 190 7.36 17.11 -12.65
C ALA A 190 6.68 18.47 -12.85
N TRP A 191 5.64 18.78 -12.07
CA TRP A 191 4.91 20.05 -12.19
C TRP A 191 5.73 21.26 -11.72
N ALA A 192 6.53 21.11 -10.65
CA ALA A 192 7.44 22.15 -10.19
C ALA A 192 8.64 22.34 -11.16
N GLY A 193 9.12 21.26 -11.78
CA GLY A 193 10.23 21.28 -12.72
C GLY A 193 11.59 21.56 -12.07
N ALA A 194 12.66 21.36 -12.84
CA ALA A 194 14.03 21.44 -12.32
C ALA A 194 14.41 22.86 -11.88
N SER A 195 13.92 23.87 -12.61
CA SER A 195 14.24 25.28 -12.39
C SER A 195 13.65 25.86 -11.11
N HIS A 196 12.60 25.25 -10.55
CA HIS A 196 11.93 25.73 -9.32
C HIS A 196 12.09 24.75 -8.15
N GLY A 197 13.20 24.02 -8.10
CA GLY A 197 13.50 23.13 -6.98
C GLY A 197 12.52 21.95 -6.85
N GLY A 198 12.04 21.41 -7.98
CA GLY A 198 11.05 20.33 -8.01
C GLY A 198 11.46 19.05 -7.28
N ILE A 199 12.76 18.82 -7.07
CA ILE A 199 13.25 17.68 -6.25
C ILE A 199 12.75 17.85 -4.81
N LEU A 200 12.95 19.02 -4.21
CA LEU A 200 12.53 19.30 -2.84
C LEU A 200 10.99 19.34 -2.76
N ALA A 201 10.33 20.02 -3.69
CA ALA A 201 8.87 20.09 -3.72
C ALA A 201 8.22 18.70 -3.85
N GLY A 202 8.78 17.81 -4.69
CA GLY A 202 8.30 16.44 -4.86
C GLY A 202 8.53 15.56 -3.63
N LEU A 203 9.69 15.69 -2.96
CA LEU A 203 10.00 14.96 -1.72
C LEU A 203 9.09 15.38 -0.56
N GLU A 204 8.86 16.69 -0.39
CA GLU A 204 7.96 17.18 0.65
C GLU A 204 6.51 16.77 0.37
N ALA A 205 6.05 16.89 -0.89
CA ALA A 205 4.74 16.39 -1.29
C ALA A 205 4.58 14.88 -1.01
N CYS A 206 5.63 14.09 -1.24
CA CYS A 206 5.67 12.68 -0.90
C CYS A 206 5.52 12.45 0.60
N GLY A 207 6.24 13.21 1.43
CA GLY A 207 6.10 13.15 2.88
C GLY A 207 4.67 13.41 3.34
N VAL A 208 4.04 14.46 2.82
CA VAL A 208 2.65 14.81 3.15
C VAL A 208 1.67 13.71 2.76
N ILE A 209 1.73 13.21 1.52
CA ILE A 209 0.84 12.12 1.08
C ILE A 209 1.07 10.84 1.88
N MET A 210 2.33 10.48 2.13
CA MET A 210 2.68 9.27 2.87
C MET A 210 2.14 9.33 4.30
N ILE A 211 2.26 10.47 5.00
CA ILE A 211 1.74 10.61 6.36
C ILE A 211 0.21 10.54 6.38
N ILE A 212 -0.48 11.20 5.44
CA ILE A 212 -1.96 11.19 5.41
C ILE A 212 -2.49 9.78 5.13
N THR A 213 -1.91 9.10 4.13
CA THR A 213 -2.32 7.73 3.75
C THR A 213 -2.02 6.73 4.86
N SER A 214 -0.82 6.80 5.47
CA SER A 214 -0.43 5.93 6.58
C SER A 214 -1.26 6.17 7.83
N ALA A 215 -1.55 7.43 8.17
CA ALA A 215 -2.41 7.74 9.30
C ALA A 215 -3.83 7.17 9.12
N ALA A 216 -4.35 7.17 7.89
CA ALA A 216 -5.65 6.58 7.59
C ALA A 216 -5.63 5.04 7.66
N SER A 217 -4.60 4.37 7.14
CA SER A 217 -4.47 2.91 7.24
C SER A 217 -4.32 2.46 8.69
N ASP A 218 -3.48 3.14 9.46
CA ASP A 218 -3.21 2.81 10.86
C ASP A 218 -4.45 3.04 11.72
N LEU A 219 -5.15 4.16 11.53
CA LEU A 219 -6.39 4.44 12.26
C LEU A 219 -7.49 3.41 11.92
N MET A 220 -7.54 2.92 10.68
CA MET A 220 -8.45 1.84 10.30
C MET A 220 -8.11 0.53 11.03
N GLN A 221 -6.83 0.20 11.18
CA GLN A 221 -6.39 -0.96 11.98
C GLN A 221 -6.69 -0.77 13.48
N ASP A 222 -6.46 0.42 14.03
CA ASP A 222 -6.78 0.76 15.41
C ASP A 222 -8.28 0.61 15.68
N PHE A 223 -9.13 1.11 14.78
CA PHE A 223 -10.58 0.93 14.86
C PHE A 223 -11.02 -0.54 14.72
N LYS A 224 -10.37 -1.32 13.87
CA LYS A 224 -10.63 -2.77 13.78
C LYS A 224 -10.26 -3.46 15.09
N THR A 225 -9.13 -3.11 15.69
CA THR A 225 -8.71 -3.62 16.99
C THR A 225 -9.71 -3.23 18.06
N GLY A 226 -10.11 -1.95 18.13
CA GLY A 226 -11.14 -1.47 19.05
C GLY A 226 -12.49 -2.16 18.87
N TYR A 227 -12.91 -2.43 17.64
CA TYR A 227 -14.12 -3.19 17.33
C TYR A 227 -14.06 -4.63 17.87
N LEU A 228 -12.90 -5.29 17.76
CA LEU A 228 -12.70 -6.66 18.25
C LEU A 228 -12.56 -6.73 19.77
N THR A 229 -11.95 -5.72 20.40
CA THR A 229 -11.73 -5.64 21.85
C THR A 229 -12.84 -4.91 22.62
N LEU A 230 -13.90 -4.47 21.92
CA LEU A 230 -15.00 -3.67 22.49
C LEU A 230 -14.52 -2.34 23.11
N SER A 231 -13.40 -1.80 22.64
CA SER A 231 -12.87 -0.51 23.08
C SER A 231 -13.56 0.66 22.36
N SER A 232 -13.71 1.79 23.05
CA SER A 232 -14.34 2.99 22.50
C SER A 232 -13.53 3.58 21.33
N PRO A 233 -14.13 3.80 20.14
CA PRO A 233 -13.44 4.41 19.00
C PRO A 233 -12.92 5.82 19.27
N CYS A 234 -13.64 6.61 20.06
CA CYS A 234 -13.18 7.93 20.49
C CYS A 234 -11.88 7.85 21.30
N SER A 235 -11.77 6.86 22.21
CA SER A 235 -10.54 6.65 22.99
C SER A 235 -9.35 6.26 22.10
N MET A 236 -9.59 5.38 21.12
CA MET A 236 -8.56 5.01 20.12
C MET A 236 -8.10 6.22 19.31
N PHE A 237 -9.04 7.05 18.84
CA PHE A 237 -8.70 8.27 18.10
C PHE A 237 -7.90 9.28 18.94
N VAL A 238 -8.32 9.55 20.18
CA VAL A 238 -7.59 10.46 21.08
C VAL A 238 -6.20 9.93 21.39
N SER A 239 -6.07 8.62 21.65
CA SER A 239 -4.77 7.98 21.87
C SER A 239 -3.85 8.13 20.66
N ARG A 240 -4.38 7.98 19.44
CA ARG A 240 -3.64 8.20 18.20
C ARG A 240 -3.18 9.65 18.04
N VAL A 241 -4.02 10.62 18.38
CA VAL A 241 -3.66 12.04 18.36
C VAL A 241 -2.53 12.33 19.34
N ILE A 242 -2.61 11.82 20.57
CA ILE A 242 -1.55 11.99 21.58
C ILE A 242 -0.24 11.34 21.11
N GLY A 243 -0.29 10.10 20.62
CA GLY A 243 0.88 9.41 20.09
C GLY A 243 1.53 10.16 18.92
N THR A 244 0.72 10.73 18.03
CA THR A 244 1.22 11.54 16.90
C THR A 244 1.89 12.82 17.41
N ALA A 245 1.28 13.52 18.37
CA ALA A 245 1.84 14.73 18.97
C ALA A 245 3.18 14.47 19.67
N MET A 246 3.28 13.37 20.41
CA MET A 246 4.55 12.91 21.00
C MET A 246 5.59 12.61 19.92
N GLY A 247 5.20 11.92 18.85
CA GLY A 247 6.07 11.60 17.71
C GLY A 247 6.62 12.84 17.00
N CYS A 248 5.85 13.93 16.91
CA CYS A 248 6.31 15.21 16.34
C CYS A 248 7.46 15.84 17.15
N VAL A 249 7.60 15.53 18.44
CA VAL A 249 8.69 16.03 19.29
C VAL A 249 9.83 15.02 19.36
N ILE A 250 9.52 13.75 19.66
CA ILE A 250 10.53 12.72 19.89
C ILE A 250 11.32 12.42 18.62
N SER A 251 10.66 12.26 17.46
CA SER A 251 11.34 11.85 16.23
C SER A 251 12.41 12.86 15.75
N PRO A 252 12.13 14.18 15.68
CA PRO A 252 13.17 15.16 15.35
C PRO A 252 14.29 15.22 16.39
N CYS A 253 13.97 15.10 17.68
CA CYS A 253 14.99 15.07 18.74
C CYS A 253 15.95 13.89 18.57
N VAL A 254 15.43 12.69 18.32
CA VAL A 254 16.25 11.50 18.05
C VAL A 254 17.09 11.70 16.79
N PHE A 255 16.48 12.18 15.70
CA PHE A 255 17.22 12.48 14.47
C PHE A 255 18.37 13.45 14.70
N TRP A 256 18.15 14.53 15.46
CA TRP A 256 19.18 15.52 15.78
C TRP A 256 20.34 14.95 16.60
N ILE A 257 20.07 13.98 17.49
CA ILE A 257 21.11 13.28 18.24
C ILE A 257 21.99 12.50 17.28
N PHE A 258 21.42 11.68 16.40
CA PHE A 258 22.17 10.92 15.39
C PHE A 258 22.95 11.84 14.45
N TYR A 259 22.31 12.92 14.00
CA TYR A 259 22.92 13.89 13.09
C TYR A 259 24.15 14.59 13.70
N LYS A 260 24.12 14.88 15.01
CA LYS A 260 25.27 15.49 15.71
C LYS A 260 26.32 14.47 16.14
N ALA A 261 25.91 13.25 16.49
CA ALA A 261 26.81 12.20 16.98
C ALA A 261 27.63 11.56 15.86
N SER A 262 27.06 11.44 14.65
CA SER A 262 27.68 10.77 13.51
C SER A 262 27.93 11.77 12.37
N PRO A 263 29.14 12.34 12.24
CA PRO A 263 29.46 13.34 11.22
C PRO A 263 29.41 12.81 9.78
N ASP A 264 29.46 11.48 9.61
CA ASP A 264 29.38 10.77 8.34
C ASP A 264 28.00 10.17 8.04
N LEU A 265 26.98 10.48 8.85
CA LEU A 265 25.62 9.94 8.72
C LEU A 265 25.10 10.01 7.28
N GLY A 266 24.71 8.86 6.73
CA GLY A 266 24.12 8.76 5.39
C GLY A 266 25.09 8.51 4.25
N LEU A 267 26.41 8.57 4.47
CA LEU A 267 27.36 8.12 3.46
C LEU A 267 27.30 6.59 3.29
N PRO A 268 27.48 6.05 2.07
CA PRO A 268 27.47 4.59 1.86
C PRO A 268 28.55 3.83 2.64
N THR A 269 29.62 4.54 3.02
CA THR A 269 30.76 4.03 3.79
C THR A 269 30.65 4.29 5.29
N SER A 270 29.59 4.98 5.73
CA SER A 270 29.37 5.27 7.15
C SER A 270 28.85 4.05 7.92
N GLU A 271 28.95 4.11 9.24
CA GLU A 271 28.35 3.11 10.13
C GLU A 271 26.82 3.06 9.98
N TYR A 272 26.20 4.20 9.65
CA TYR A 272 24.75 4.34 9.47
C TYR A 272 24.41 4.80 8.04
N PRO A 273 24.51 3.91 7.04
CA PRO A 273 24.14 4.25 5.67
C PRO A 273 22.62 4.46 5.59
N VAL A 274 22.18 5.46 4.81
CA VAL A 274 20.76 5.79 4.63
C VAL A 274 20.32 5.47 3.18
N PRO A 275 20.20 4.17 2.82
CA PRO A 275 19.89 3.76 1.45
C PRO A 275 18.52 4.26 0.98
N SER A 276 17.54 4.32 1.89
CA SER A 276 16.20 4.82 1.59
C SER A 276 16.20 6.28 1.16
N ALA A 277 16.97 7.15 1.82
CA ALA A 277 17.08 8.56 1.43
C ALA A 277 17.70 8.71 0.04
N THR A 278 18.77 7.95 -0.25
CA THR A 278 19.38 7.90 -1.59
C THR A 278 18.38 7.44 -2.65
N PHE A 279 17.54 6.45 -2.34
CA PHE A 279 16.50 5.96 -3.24
C PHE A 279 15.44 7.03 -3.54
N TYR A 280 14.90 7.69 -2.51
CA TYR A 280 13.91 8.77 -2.70
C TYR A 280 14.51 9.99 -3.41
N TYR A 281 15.75 10.35 -3.12
CA TYR A 281 16.44 11.42 -3.83
C TYR A 281 16.58 11.12 -5.34
N ASN A 282 17.06 9.92 -5.69
CA ASN A 282 17.18 9.52 -7.10
C ASN A 282 15.82 9.48 -7.80
N MET A 283 14.77 9.08 -7.09
CA MET A 283 13.40 9.10 -7.59
C MET A 283 12.89 10.52 -7.83
N ALA A 284 13.16 11.44 -6.91
CA ALA A 284 12.77 12.84 -7.06
C ALA A 284 13.51 13.52 -8.20
N LYS A 285 14.79 13.20 -8.39
CA LYS A 285 15.53 13.60 -9.58
C LYS A 285 14.85 13.11 -10.88
N LEU A 286 14.46 11.84 -10.92
CA LEU A 286 13.74 11.24 -12.07
C LEU A 286 12.34 11.85 -12.25
N GLY A 287 11.65 12.16 -11.15
CA GLY A 287 10.33 12.78 -11.16
C GLY A 287 10.33 14.18 -11.78
N VAL A 288 11.39 14.95 -11.54
CA VAL A 288 11.58 16.28 -12.13
C VAL A 288 11.81 16.23 -13.65
N GLU A 289 12.48 15.19 -14.15
CA GLU A 289 12.64 14.94 -15.59
C GLU A 289 11.32 14.48 -16.25
N GLY A 290 10.28 14.26 -15.45
CA GLY A 290 8.92 13.99 -15.88
C GLY A 290 8.71 12.58 -16.44
N LEU A 291 7.54 12.38 -17.04
CA LEU A 291 7.14 11.09 -17.62
C LEU A 291 8.02 10.65 -18.80
N SER A 292 8.79 11.58 -19.39
CA SER A 292 9.79 11.33 -20.43
C SER A 292 11.01 10.55 -19.94
N ALA A 293 11.32 10.60 -18.65
CA ALA A 293 12.44 9.85 -18.06
C ALA A 293 12.10 8.37 -17.76
N LEU A 294 10.82 8.00 -17.91
CA LEU A 294 10.40 6.62 -17.73
C LEU A 294 10.83 5.75 -18.93
N PRO A 295 11.17 4.48 -18.68
CA PRO A 295 11.52 3.54 -19.75
C PRO A 295 10.45 3.42 -20.83
N LYS A 296 10.87 3.14 -22.07
CA LYS A 296 9.96 3.10 -23.23
C LYS A 296 8.85 2.07 -23.01
N GLY A 297 7.60 2.48 -23.24
CA GLY A 297 6.44 1.59 -23.07
C GLY A 297 5.99 1.36 -21.63
N CYS A 298 6.70 1.89 -20.61
CA CYS A 298 6.30 1.77 -19.21
C CYS A 298 4.89 2.32 -18.97
N LEU A 299 4.59 3.51 -19.48
CA LEU A 299 3.25 4.12 -19.35
C LEU A 299 2.15 3.32 -20.02
N LYS A 300 2.42 2.73 -21.19
CA LYS A 300 1.43 1.90 -21.90
C LYS A 300 1.07 0.67 -21.08
N LEU A 301 2.08 0.03 -20.46
CA LEU A 301 1.87 -1.08 -19.54
C LEU A 301 1.09 -0.61 -18.30
N CYS A 302 1.47 0.52 -17.70
CA CYS A 302 0.76 1.10 -16.56
C CYS A 302 -0.73 1.31 -16.84
N PHE A 303 -1.08 1.97 -17.95
CA PHE A 303 -2.48 2.15 -18.36
C PHE A 303 -3.19 0.84 -18.66
N GLY A 304 -2.51 -0.14 -19.29
CA GLY A 304 -3.07 -1.47 -19.55
C GLY A 304 -3.41 -2.21 -18.26
N PHE A 305 -2.51 -2.23 -17.28
CA PHE A 305 -2.73 -2.86 -15.99
C PHE A 305 -3.74 -2.11 -15.10
N PHE A 306 -3.77 -0.78 -15.19
CA PHE A 306 -4.81 0.04 -14.57
C PHE A 306 -6.20 -0.33 -15.11
N ALA A 307 -6.37 -0.37 -16.44
CA ALA A 307 -7.63 -0.77 -17.06
C ALA A 307 -8.00 -2.23 -16.74
N ALA A 308 -7.02 -3.13 -16.73
CA ALA A 308 -7.24 -4.53 -16.33
C ALA A 308 -7.74 -4.64 -14.88
N SER A 309 -7.19 -3.87 -13.94
CA SER A 309 -7.66 -3.88 -12.54
C SER A 309 -9.11 -3.42 -12.40
N ILE A 310 -9.52 -2.40 -13.15
CA ILE A 310 -10.91 -1.93 -13.19
C ILE A 310 -11.81 -3.02 -13.79
N LEU A 311 -11.39 -3.65 -14.89
CA LEU A 311 -12.15 -4.71 -15.55
C LEU A 311 -12.32 -5.95 -14.67
N ILE A 312 -11.28 -6.35 -13.93
CA ILE A 312 -11.34 -7.45 -12.96
C ILE A 312 -12.36 -7.14 -11.86
N ASN A 313 -12.37 -5.93 -11.34
CA ASN A 313 -13.37 -5.54 -10.33
C ASN A 313 -14.79 -5.46 -10.90
N LEU A 314 -14.95 -4.92 -12.12
CA LEU A 314 -16.24 -4.84 -12.78
C LEU A 314 -16.82 -6.23 -13.06
N THR A 315 -16.00 -7.14 -13.58
CA THR A 315 -16.39 -8.54 -13.81
C THR A 315 -16.73 -9.22 -12.49
N ARG A 316 -15.93 -9.01 -11.43
CA ARG A 316 -16.23 -9.54 -10.11
C ARG A 316 -17.60 -9.11 -9.57
N ASP A 317 -17.93 -7.82 -9.72
CA ASP A 317 -19.22 -7.29 -9.28
C ASP A 317 -20.39 -7.78 -10.16
N ALA A 318 -20.17 -7.98 -11.46
CA ALA A 318 -21.18 -8.48 -12.39
C ALA A 318 -21.50 -9.98 -12.21
N LEU A 319 -20.51 -10.81 -11.87
CA LEU A 319 -20.67 -12.27 -11.77
C LEU A 319 -21.39 -12.75 -10.49
N GLY A 320 -21.74 -11.85 -9.56
CA GLY A 320 -22.46 -12.17 -8.33
C GLY A 320 -21.64 -12.96 -7.30
N LYS A 321 -22.14 -13.03 -6.05
CA LYS A 321 -21.37 -13.55 -4.88
C LYS A 321 -20.82 -14.97 -5.07
N LYS A 322 -21.57 -15.88 -5.72
CA LYS A 322 -21.20 -17.30 -5.86
C LYS A 322 -20.02 -17.55 -6.82
N ARG A 323 -19.86 -16.75 -7.89
CA ARG A 323 -18.76 -16.89 -8.86
C ARG A 323 -17.61 -15.90 -8.61
N SER A 324 -17.88 -14.82 -7.87
CA SER A 324 -16.86 -13.81 -7.51
C SER A 324 -15.68 -14.34 -6.69
N TRP A 325 -15.80 -15.52 -6.08
CA TRP A 325 -14.74 -16.14 -5.27
C TRP A 325 -13.57 -16.67 -6.11
N PHE A 326 -13.76 -16.90 -7.42
CA PHE A 326 -12.69 -17.32 -8.33
C PHE A 326 -11.90 -16.16 -8.95
N ILE A 327 -12.39 -14.93 -8.81
CA ILE A 327 -11.78 -13.76 -9.44
C ILE A 327 -10.80 -13.12 -8.43
N PRO A 328 -9.52 -12.93 -8.81
CA PRO A 328 -8.53 -12.39 -7.89
C PRO A 328 -8.82 -10.94 -7.52
N ILE A 329 -8.19 -10.48 -6.44
CA ILE A 329 -8.19 -9.08 -6.00
C ILE A 329 -6.96 -8.40 -6.62
N PRO A 330 -7.13 -7.47 -7.59
CA PRO A 330 -6.01 -6.77 -8.22
C PRO A 330 -5.07 -6.09 -7.22
N MET A 331 -5.59 -5.53 -6.14
CA MET A 331 -4.78 -4.91 -5.09
C MET A 331 -3.85 -5.91 -4.37
N ALA A 332 -4.33 -7.13 -4.09
CA ALA A 332 -3.51 -8.20 -3.52
C ALA A 332 -2.50 -8.76 -4.55
N MET A 333 -2.86 -8.75 -5.84
CA MET A 333 -1.92 -9.10 -6.91
C MET A 333 -0.80 -8.07 -7.10
N ALA A 334 -1.00 -6.82 -6.68
CA ALA A 334 0.00 -5.76 -6.83
C ALA A 334 1.16 -5.89 -5.82
N VAL A 335 0.93 -6.51 -4.66
CA VAL A 335 1.94 -6.54 -3.57
C VAL A 335 3.25 -7.22 -3.98
N PRO A 336 3.26 -8.40 -4.65
CA PRO A 336 4.49 -9.04 -5.10
C PRO A 336 5.33 -8.22 -6.09
N PHE A 337 4.76 -7.19 -6.73
CA PHE A 337 5.55 -6.28 -7.57
C PHE A 337 6.50 -5.39 -6.75
N PHE A 338 6.22 -5.22 -5.46
CA PHE A 338 7.00 -4.38 -4.56
C PHE A 338 7.97 -5.18 -3.69
N VAL A 339 7.48 -6.25 -3.07
CA VAL A 339 8.25 -7.06 -2.11
C VAL A 339 8.86 -8.32 -2.71
N GLY A 340 8.51 -8.67 -3.95
CA GLY A 340 8.96 -9.88 -4.63
C GLY A 340 8.07 -11.09 -4.36
N SER A 341 8.28 -12.16 -5.13
CA SER A 341 7.42 -13.34 -5.11
C SER A 341 7.69 -14.34 -3.99
N ASN A 342 8.80 -14.20 -3.23
CA ASN A 342 9.12 -15.09 -2.11
C ASN A 342 8.01 -15.07 -1.05
N ILE A 343 7.57 -13.86 -0.67
CA ILE A 343 6.49 -13.67 0.31
C ILE A 343 5.17 -14.29 -0.18
N ALA A 344 4.90 -14.25 -1.48
CA ALA A 344 3.70 -14.88 -2.05
C ALA A 344 3.72 -16.41 -1.88
N VAL A 345 4.89 -17.02 -2.04
CA VAL A 345 5.08 -18.47 -1.80
C VAL A 345 4.97 -18.79 -0.31
N ASP A 346 5.51 -17.94 0.56
CA ASP A 346 5.45 -18.12 2.01
C ASP A 346 4.00 -18.06 2.51
N MET A 347 3.24 -17.04 2.10
CA MET A 347 1.83 -16.92 2.46
C MET A 347 0.99 -18.11 1.98
N CYS A 348 1.25 -18.61 0.77
CA CYS A 348 0.55 -19.79 0.23
C CYS A 348 0.90 -21.06 1.02
N THR A 349 2.18 -21.28 1.29
CA THR A 349 2.68 -22.45 2.04
C THR A 349 2.14 -22.46 3.48
N VAL A 350 2.21 -21.32 4.17
CA VAL A 350 1.67 -21.16 5.53
C VAL A 350 0.18 -21.37 5.56
N SER A 351 -0.56 -20.84 4.57
CA SER A 351 -2.00 -21.07 4.46
C SER A 351 -2.34 -22.56 4.25
N LEU A 352 -1.52 -23.31 3.51
CA LEU A 352 -1.71 -24.75 3.31
C LEU A 352 -1.43 -25.53 4.60
N ILE A 353 -0.33 -25.20 5.30
CA ILE A 353 0.01 -25.80 6.60
C ILE A 353 -1.14 -25.61 7.58
N LEU A 354 -1.68 -24.40 7.66
CA LEU A 354 -2.78 -24.09 8.58
C LEU A 354 -4.09 -24.74 8.16
N TYR A 355 -4.37 -24.86 6.86
CA TYR A 355 -5.52 -25.62 6.37
C TYR A 355 -5.45 -27.09 6.80
N VAL A 356 -4.28 -27.73 6.63
CA VAL A 356 -4.08 -29.12 7.08
C VAL A 356 -4.15 -29.24 8.60
N TRP A 357 -3.60 -28.27 9.34
CA TRP A 357 -3.63 -28.27 10.80
C TRP A 357 -5.05 -28.07 11.34
N GLN A 358 -5.84 -27.16 10.75
CA GLN A 358 -7.25 -26.96 11.12
C GLN A 358 -8.10 -28.22 10.89
N ASN A 359 -7.82 -28.98 9.82
CA ASN A 359 -8.49 -30.26 9.56
C ASN A 359 -8.14 -31.34 10.60
N LYS A 360 -6.95 -31.26 11.22
CA LYS A 360 -6.54 -32.22 12.27
C LYS A 360 -6.97 -31.79 13.67
N ASN A 361 -6.79 -30.51 14.01
CA ASN A 361 -7.12 -29.98 15.33
C ASN A 361 -7.41 -28.47 15.25
N LYS A 362 -8.71 -28.15 15.12
CA LYS A 362 -9.19 -26.77 14.98
C LYS A 362 -8.85 -25.89 16.19
N ALA A 363 -9.01 -26.40 17.41
CA ALA A 363 -8.79 -25.61 18.63
C ALA A 363 -7.33 -25.16 18.77
N ASN A 364 -6.37 -26.07 18.53
CA ASN A 364 -4.95 -25.72 18.57
C ASN A 364 -4.54 -24.81 17.41
N ALA A 365 -5.07 -25.06 16.21
CA ALA A 365 -4.77 -24.22 15.05
C ALA A 365 -5.31 -22.78 15.21
N ASP A 366 -6.49 -22.61 15.80
CA ASP A 366 -7.06 -21.27 16.02
C ASP A 366 -6.31 -20.52 17.14
N ALA A 367 -5.77 -21.23 18.14
CA ALA A 367 -4.99 -20.64 19.23
C ALA A 367 -3.56 -20.24 18.81
N PHE A 368 -2.81 -21.13 18.13
CA PHE A 368 -1.40 -20.93 17.81
C PHE A 368 -1.13 -20.52 16.36
N GLY A 369 -2.14 -20.65 15.49
CA GLY A 369 -2.00 -20.39 14.06
C GLY A 369 -1.47 -19.00 13.71
N PRO A 370 -1.97 -17.91 14.33
CA PRO A 370 -1.42 -16.57 14.10
C PRO A 370 0.07 -16.47 14.44
N ALA A 371 0.51 -17.06 15.56
CA ALA A 371 1.91 -17.02 16.00
C ALA A 371 2.84 -17.79 15.05
N VAL A 372 2.41 -18.98 14.61
CA VAL A 372 3.17 -19.79 13.64
C VAL A 372 3.21 -19.11 12.27
N ALA A 373 2.08 -18.53 11.82
CA ALA A 373 2.02 -17.78 10.57
C ALA A 373 2.97 -16.57 10.60
N THR A 374 2.95 -15.78 11.68
CA THR A 374 3.86 -14.64 11.82
C THR A 374 5.32 -15.08 11.84
N GLY A 375 5.66 -16.18 12.50
CA GLY A 375 7.05 -16.66 12.55
C GLY A 375 7.58 -17.18 11.21
N LEU A 376 6.72 -17.82 10.40
CA LEU A 376 7.10 -18.32 9.08
C LEU A 376 7.19 -17.21 8.02
N ILE A 377 6.36 -16.17 8.14
CA ILE A 377 6.32 -15.04 7.19
C ILE A 377 7.35 -13.96 7.57
N CYS A 378 7.55 -13.68 8.87
CA CYS A 378 8.43 -12.61 9.31
C CYS A 378 9.89 -12.92 8.93
N GLY A 379 10.49 -12.04 8.11
CA GLY A 379 11.90 -12.12 7.73
C GLY A 379 12.23 -13.07 6.58
N ASP A 380 11.26 -13.40 5.72
CA ASP A 380 11.44 -14.40 4.65
C ASP A 380 11.84 -15.75 5.31
N GLY A 381 11.28 -16.07 6.49
CA GLY A 381 11.80 -17.08 7.43
C GLY A 381 11.96 -18.46 6.80
N MET A 382 11.07 -18.82 5.87
CA MET A 382 11.17 -20.04 5.06
C MET A 382 12.44 -20.09 4.19
N TRP A 383 12.95 -18.95 3.75
CA TRP A 383 14.13 -18.84 2.90
C TRP A 383 15.38 -18.45 3.68
N THR A 384 15.26 -17.50 4.60
CA THR A 384 16.37 -16.93 5.37
C THR A 384 16.91 -17.91 6.40
N LEU A 385 16.06 -18.64 7.14
CA LEU A 385 16.55 -19.59 8.14
C LEU A 385 17.41 -20.70 7.51
N PRO A 386 16.98 -21.39 6.43
CA PRO A 386 17.84 -22.34 5.74
C PRO A 386 19.11 -21.70 5.18
N LYS A 387 19.03 -20.50 4.60
CA LYS A 387 20.21 -19.77 4.09
C LYS A 387 21.22 -19.47 5.21
N CYS A 388 20.76 -19.02 6.38
CA CYS A 388 21.59 -18.77 7.54
C CYS A 388 22.22 -20.06 8.07
N ILE A 389 21.46 -21.16 8.15
CA ILE A 389 22.00 -22.47 8.56
C ILE A 389 23.05 -22.95 7.55
N LEU A 390 22.78 -22.88 6.25
CA LEU A 390 23.74 -23.27 5.21
C LEU A 390 25.02 -22.42 5.27
N ALA A 391 24.89 -21.11 5.52
CA ALA A 391 26.02 -20.22 5.71
C ALA A 391 26.83 -20.56 6.97
N LEU A 392 26.17 -20.86 8.10
CA LEU A 392 26.81 -21.27 9.35
C LEU A 392 27.53 -22.63 9.24
N VAL A 393 26.94 -23.58 8.51
CA VAL A 393 27.53 -24.90 8.24
C VAL A 393 28.69 -24.81 7.22
N GLY A 394 28.93 -23.63 6.65
CA GLY A 394 30.03 -23.41 5.70
C GLY A 394 29.81 -24.13 4.36
N VAL A 395 28.54 -24.40 4.01
CA VAL A 395 28.20 -25.03 2.74
C VAL A 395 28.61 -24.08 1.61
N LYS A 396 29.70 -24.41 0.92
CA LYS A 396 30.10 -23.69 -0.29
C LYS A 396 29.01 -23.91 -1.35
N PRO A 397 28.51 -22.86 -2.00
CA PRO A 397 27.51 -23.01 -3.05
C PRO A 397 28.06 -23.98 -4.11
N PRO A 398 27.33 -25.06 -4.45
CA PRO A 398 27.85 -26.13 -5.30
C PRO A 398 28.10 -25.67 -6.74
N ILE A 399 27.56 -24.51 -7.14
CA ILE A 399 27.69 -23.96 -8.49
C ILE A 399 27.88 -22.44 -8.40
N CYS A 400 29.10 -21.97 -8.70
CA CYS A 400 29.33 -20.58 -9.08
C CYS A 400 29.03 -20.45 -10.58
N MET A 401 27.81 -20.09 -10.94
CA MET A 401 27.43 -19.86 -12.34
C MET A 401 27.80 -18.43 -12.73
N MET A 402 28.87 -18.29 -13.53
CA MET A 402 29.25 -17.01 -14.13
C MET A 402 28.62 -16.92 -15.53
N PHE A 403 27.63 -16.05 -15.69
CA PHE A 403 27.03 -15.77 -17.00
C PHE A 403 27.89 -14.72 -17.71
N ILE A 404 28.86 -15.19 -18.49
CA ILE A 404 29.71 -14.36 -19.34
C ILE A 404 29.12 -14.26 -20.75
N SER A 405 29.25 -13.09 -21.38
CA SER A 405 28.88 -12.94 -22.78
C SER A 405 29.76 -13.84 -23.66
N ARG A 406 29.23 -14.33 -24.79
CA ARG A 406 29.99 -15.17 -25.73
C ARG A 406 31.29 -14.49 -26.20
N ALA A 407 31.29 -13.16 -26.31
CA ALA A 407 32.48 -12.37 -26.65
C ALA A 407 33.56 -12.37 -25.55
N THR A 408 33.15 -12.50 -24.29
CA THR A 408 34.07 -12.59 -23.14
C THR A 408 34.58 -14.03 -22.98
N TYR A 409 33.74 -15.03 -23.21
CA TYR A 409 34.13 -16.45 -23.20
C TYR A 409 35.24 -16.75 -24.23
N ASN A 410 35.10 -16.22 -25.45
CA ASN A 410 36.10 -16.41 -26.51
C ASN A 410 37.45 -15.69 -26.26
N LYS A 411 37.60 -14.95 -25.16
CA LYS A 411 38.87 -14.31 -24.75
C LYS A 411 39.52 -14.99 -23.54
N LEU A 412 38.87 -16.02 -23.00
CA LEU A 412 39.33 -16.79 -21.84
C LEU A 412 40.04 -18.10 -22.26
N ASP A 413 39.90 -18.51 -23.52
CA ASP A 413 40.79 -19.45 -24.22
C ASP A 413 41.89 -18.67 -24.96
#